data_AF-A0A951Z6R3-F1
#
_entry.id   AF-A0A951Z6R3-F1
#
_cell.length_a   1.000
_cell.length_b   1.000
_cell.length_c   1.000
_cell.angle_alpha   90.00
_cell.angle_beta   90.00
_cell.angle_gamma   90.00
#
_symmetry.space_group_name_H-M   'P 1'
#
loop_
_entity.id
_entity.type
_entity.pdbx_description
1 polymer ?
#
loop_
_entity_poly.entity_id
_entity_poly.type
_entity_poly.pdbx_seq_one_letter_code
_entity_poly.pdbx_strand_id
1 'polypeptide(L)'
;MAKGAAKRCALPVAVALLSAASMAQLGRNWAFVVGVGDYESEAVSPIPFAVADAKAVADALMRNGYSADSVVLMTSDVESGNLRPTNVNILERLEALSVQIQPQDSFFFYYAGHGITREGRHFLATTNTRLSTLATLDVSTLSVEALGNALKNIQAQRAVFLY
;
A
#
# COMPACT_ATOMS: atom_id res chain seq x y z
N MET A 1 59.50 20.77 57.39
CA MET A 1 59.07 21.31 56.07
C MET A 1 59.46 20.32 54.99
N ALA A 2 58.49 19.57 54.46
CA ALA A 2 58.62 18.78 53.23
C ALA A 2 57.24 18.66 52.59
N LYS A 3 57.16 19.06 51.31
CA LYS A 3 55.96 19.11 50.47
C LYS A 3 55.63 17.72 49.89
N GLY A 4 54.35 17.44 49.65
CA GLY A 4 53.89 16.31 48.82
C GLY A 4 52.36 16.28 48.77
N ALA A 5 51.73 17.10 47.93
CA ALA A 5 51.26 16.77 46.57
C ALA A 5 49.91 16.03 46.58
N ALA A 6 48.88 16.78 46.16
CA ALA A 6 47.48 16.38 46.07
C ALA A 6 47.27 15.25 45.05
N LYS A 7 46.59 14.17 45.46
CA LYS A 7 46.03 13.17 44.55
C LYS A 7 44.66 13.65 44.07
N ARG A 8 44.61 14.27 42.88
CA ARG A 8 43.35 14.54 42.18
C ARG A 8 42.87 13.22 41.58
N CYS A 9 41.71 12.76 42.05
CA CYS A 9 40.98 11.64 41.48
C CYS A 9 40.30 12.13 40.19
N ALA A 10 40.83 11.74 39.02
CA ALA A 10 40.19 11.97 37.74
C ALA A 10 39.64 10.62 37.25
N LEU A 11 38.32 10.43 37.32
CA LEU A 11 37.66 9.34 36.60
C LEU A 11 37.65 9.68 35.10
N PRO A 12 37.97 8.75 34.20
CA PRO A 12 37.71 8.98 32.79
C PRO A 12 36.21 8.84 32.57
N VAL A 13 35.57 9.91 32.09
CA VAL A 13 34.24 9.82 31.47
C VAL A 13 34.44 9.07 30.17
N ALA A 14 34.07 7.79 30.15
CA ALA A 14 33.96 7.04 28.92
C ALA A 14 32.77 7.60 28.12
N VAL A 15 33.04 8.51 27.20
CA VAL A 15 32.07 8.91 26.18
C VAL A 15 32.00 7.76 25.19
N ALA A 16 31.05 6.85 25.41
CA ALA A 16 30.68 5.84 24.42
C ALA A 16 30.01 6.58 23.25
N LEU A 17 30.79 6.91 22.23
CA LEU A 17 30.28 7.26 20.90
C LEU A 17 29.61 6.01 20.33
N LEU A 18 28.32 5.82 20.60
CA LEU A 18 27.49 4.97 19.75
C LEU A 18 27.36 5.68 18.40
N SER A 19 28.32 5.43 17.52
CA SER A 19 28.13 5.65 16.10
C SER A 19 27.22 4.51 15.61
N ALA A 20 25.93 4.64 15.89
CA ALA A 20 24.93 3.99 15.06
C ALA A 20 24.96 4.77 13.75
N ALA A 21 25.91 4.43 12.87
CA ALA A 21 25.75 4.68 11.46
C ALA A 21 24.44 3.97 11.10
N SER A 22 23.35 4.72 11.07
CA SER A 22 22.20 4.35 10.28
C SER A 22 22.75 4.27 8.87
N MET A 23 23.17 3.07 8.45
CA MET A 23 23.07 2.77 7.04
C MET A 23 21.61 3.05 6.77
N ALA A 24 21.33 4.12 6.02
CA ALA A 24 20.02 4.28 5.43
C ALA A 24 19.82 2.99 4.65
N GLN A 25 19.11 2.04 5.25
CA GLN A 25 18.69 0.82 4.59
C GLN A 25 17.91 1.36 3.40
N LEU A 26 18.47 1.22 2.19
CA LEU A 26 17.83 1.73 0.98
C LEU A 26 16.43 1.15 0.96
N GLY A 27 15.45 2.03 1.15
CA GLY A 27 14.05 1.66 1.25
C GLY A 27 13.60 0.94 -0.01
N ARG A 28 12.79 -0.09 0.15
CA ARG A 28 12.23 -0.82 -0.96
C ARG A 28 11.01 -0.08 -1.52
N ASN A 29 10.83 -0.17 -2.83
CA ASN A 29 9.64 0.33 -3.50
C ASN A 29 8.59 -0.77 -3.62
N TRP A 30 7.44 -0.56 -3.00
CA TRP A 30 6.27 -1.43 -3.05
C TRP A 30 5.16 -0.79 -3.88
N ALA A 31 4.49 -1.61 -4.69
CA ALA A 31 3.33 -1.18 -5.45
C ALA A 31 2.19 -2.18 -5.30
N PHE A 32 0.99 -1.66 -5.14
CA PHE A 32 -0.24 -2.41 -5.28
C PHE A 32 -1.13 -1.77 -6.34
N VAL A 33 -1.32 -2.50 -7.43
CA VAL A 33 -1.94 -2.02 -8.66
C VAL A 33 -3.19 -2.85 -8.93
N VAL A 34 -4.34 -2.19 -9.06
CA VAL A 34 -5.65 -2.83 -9.20
C VAL A 34 -6.34 -2.32 -10.47
N GLY A 35 -6.75 -3.23 -11.36
CA GLY A 35 -7.50 -2.91 -12.57
C GLY A 35 -8.80 -3.69 -12.64
N VAL A 36 -9.93 -3.01 -12.51
CA VAL A 36 -11.26 -3.63 -12.56
C VAL A 36 -11.98 -3.19 -13.84
N GLY A 37 -11.97 -4.06 -14.84
CA GLY A 37 -12.64 -3.84 -16.12
C GLY A 37 -13.93 -4.61 -16.31
N ASP A 38 -14.10 -5.73 -15.60
CA ASP A 38 -15.28 -6.61 -15.68
C ASP A 38 -15.95 -6.76 -14.31
N TYR A 39 -17.27 -6.89 -14.34
CA TYR A 39 -18.13 -6.91 -13.16
C TYR A 39 -19.11 -8.07 -13.24
N GLU A 40 -19.38 -8.71 -12.10
CA GLU A 40 -20.33 -9.82 -11.98
C GLU A 40 -21.78 -9.36 -12.14
N SER A 41 -22.06 -8.10 -11.79
CA SER A 41 -23.37 -7.48 -11.93
C SER A 41 -23.49 -6.78 -13.26
N GLU A 42 -24.47 -7.17 -14.08
CA GLU A 42 -24.82 -6.48 -15.34
C GLU A 42 -25.21 -5.01 -15.16
N ALA A 43 -25.57 -4.60 -13.93
CA ALA A 43 -25.84 -3.20 -13.61
C ALA A 43 -24.59 -2.30 -13.66
N VAL A 44 -23.39 -2.86 -13.74
CA VAL A 44 -22.13 -2.12 -13.87
C VAL A 44 -21.55 -2.38 -15.26
N SER A 45 -21.49 -1.34 -16.09
CA SER A 45 -20.93 -1.48 -17.43
C SER A 45 -19.43 -1.78 -17.37
N PRO A 46 -18.90 -2.69 -18.22
CA PRO A 46 -17.47 -2.99 -18.24
C PRO A 46 -16.63 -1.81 -18.75
N ILE A 47 -15.39 -1.70 -18.27
CA ILE A 47 -14.35 -0.77 -18.74
C ILE A 47 -13.08 -1.58 -19.05
N PRO A 48 -12.96 -2.19 -20.25
CA PRO A 48 -11.85 -3.10 -20.55
C PRO A 48 -10.46 -2.42 -20.47
N PHE A 49 -10.41 -1.10 -20.64
CA PHE A 49 -9.17 -0.33 -20.54
C PHE A 49 -8.55 -0.35 -19.13
N ALA A 50 -9.36 -0.50 -18.07
CA ALA A 50 -8.86 -0.50 -16.69
C ALA A 50 -7.83 -1.62 -16.43
N VAL A 51 -8.01 -2.79 -17.04
CA VAL A 51 -7.06 -3.91 -16.97
C VAL A 51 -5.76 -3.58 -17.72
N ALA A 52 -5.88 -3.01 -18.92
CA ALA A 52 -4.74 -2.61 -19.74
C ALA A 52 -3.90 -1.53 -19.04
N ASP A 53 -4.57 -0.54 -18.44
CA ASP A 53 -3.93 0.55 -17.70
C ASP A 53 -3.17 0.03 -16.47
N ALA A 54 -3.81 -0.83 -15.66
CA ALA A 54 -3.17 -1.44 -14.50
C ALA A 54 -1.92 -2.25 -14.88
N LYS A 55 -1.99 -3.05 -15.94
CA LYS A 55 -0.82 -3.79 -16.45
C LYS A 55 0.28 -2.84 -16.91
N ALA A 56 -0.06 -1.80 -17.67
CA ALA A 56 0.91 -0.83 -18.16
C ALA A 56 1.62 -0.07 -17.02
N VAL A 57 0.88 0.28 -15.96
CA VAL A 57 1.43 0.90 -14.74
C VAL A 57 2.37 -0.06 -14.02
N ALA A 58 1.95 -1.31 -13.78
CA ALA A 58 2.80 -2.31 -13.13
C ALA A 58 4.11 -2.54 -13.90
N ASP A 59 4.02 -2.69 -15.22
CA ASP A 59 5.19 -2.86 -16.09
C ASP A 59 6.10 -1.62 -16.07
N ALA A 60 5.53 -0.42 -16.06
CA ALA A 60 6.30 0.82 -15.97
C ALA A 60 7.04 0.91 -14.64
N LEU A 61 6.42 0.56 -13.51
CA LEU A 61 7.06 0.55 -12.19
C LEU A 61 8.23 -0.43 -12.15
N MET A 62 8.05 -1.64 -12.67
CA MET A 62 9.13 -2.64 -12.75
C MET A 62 10.31 -2.16 -13.60
N ARG A 63 10.04 -1.52 -14.75
CA ARG A 63 11.10 -0.92 -15.58
C ARG A 63 11.83 0.24 -14.89
N ASN A 64 11.22 0.87 -13.89
CA ASN A 64 11.75 2.02 -13.16
C ASN A 64 12.23 1.66 -11.74
N GLY A 65 12.65 0.41 -11.51
CA GLY A 65 13.38 0.01 -10.30
C GLY A 65 12.52 -0.54 -9.16
N TYR A 66 11.26 -0.89 -9.41
CA TYR A 66 10.49 -1.74 -8.50
C TYR A 66 10.85 -3.20 -8.77
N SER A 67 11.18 -3.96 -7.73
CA SER A 67 11.38 -5.41 -7.87
C SER A 67 10.05 -6.09 -8.18
N ALA A 68 10.06 -7.12 -9.03
CA ALA A 68 8.84 -7.83 -9.43
C ALA A 68 8.07 -8.41 -8.23
N ASP A 69 8.77 -8.85 -7.20
CA ASP A 69 8.20 -9.40 -5.96
C ASP A 69 7.65 -8.33 -5.00
N SER A 70 7.80 -7.03 -5.29
CA SER A 70 7.11 -5.93 -4.58
C SER A 70 6.08 -5.19 -5.42
N VAL A 71 5.78 -5.68 -6.62
CA VAL A 71 4.67 -5.19 -7.43
C VAL A 71 3.57 -6.23 -7.40
N VAL A 72 2.48 -5.94 -6.68
CA VAL A 72 1.29 -6.78 -6.68
C VAL A 72 0.30 -6.21 -7.69
N LEU A 73 -0.08 -7.02 -8.67
CA LEU A 73 -1.08 -6.69 -9.68
C LEU A 73 -2.33 -7.55 -9.47
N MET A 74 -3.50 -6.91 -9.38
CA MET A 74 -4.81 -7.55 -9.37
C MET A 74 -5.65 -7.05 -10.53
N THR A 75 -6.18 -7.94 -11.36
CA THR A 75 -6.96 -7.55 -12.54
C THR A 75 -8.19 -8.43 -12.72
N SER A 76 -9.27 -7.86 -13.26
CA SER A 76 -10.56 -8.56 -13.40
C SER A 76 -10.58 -9.68 -14.44
N ASP A 77 -9.57 -9.75 -15.31
CA ASP A 77 -9.33 -10.86 -16.25
C ASP A 77 -8.77 -12.11 -15.54
N VAL A 78 -8.40 -12.02 -14.26
CA VAL A 78 -8.19 -13.18 -13.41
C VAL A 78 -9.54 -13.75 -12.99
N GLU A 79 -9.83 -14.97 -13.47
CA GLU A 79 -11.12 -15.62 -13.27
C GLU A 79 -11.41 -15.97 -11.80
N SER A 80 -10.40 -16.39 -11.03
CA SER A 80 -10.59 -16.82 -9.64
C SER A 80 -9.31 -16.70 -8.79
N GLY A 81 -9.48 -16.83 -7.48
CA GLY A 81 -8.38 -16.80 -6.51
C GLY A 81 -8.11 -15.42 -5.93
N ASN A 82 -7.00 -15.31 -5.18
CA ASN A 82 -6.65 -14.13 -4.38
C ASN A 82 -6.16 -12.93 -5.21
N LEU A 83 -5.96 -13.09 -6.53
CA LEU A 83 -5.59 -11.99 -7.44
C LEU A 83 -6.80 -11.38 -8.18
N ARG A 84 -7.98 -12.00 -8.07
CA ARG A 84 -9.22 -11.40 -8.57
C ARG A 84 -9.59 -10.20 -7.68
N PRO A 85 -9.85 -9.00 -8.22
CA PRO A 85 -10.10 -7.81 -7.40
C PRO A 85 -11.54 -7.78 -6.88
N THR A 86 -11.82 -8.62 -5.89
CA THR A 86 -13.00 -8.48 -5.00
C THR A 86 -12.65 -7.52 -3.86
N ASN A 87 -13.66 -6.95 -3.22
CA ASN A 87 -13.42 -6.06 -2.07
C ASN A 87 -12.65 -6.75 -0.93
N VAL A 88 -12.95 -8.03 -0.66
CA VAL A 88 -12.24 -8.83 0.34
C VAL A 88 -10.78 -9.05 -0.05
N ASN A 89 -10.51 -9.49 -1.28
CA ASN A 89 -9.14 -9.78 -1.73
C ASN A 89 -8.25 -8.52 -1.73
N ILE A 90 -8.81 -7.37 -2.08
CA ILE A 90 -8.07 -6.09 -2.05
C ILE A 90 -7.72 -5.70 -0.61
N LEU A 91 -8.67 -5.82 0.32
CA LEU A 91 -8.43 -5.51 1.74
C LEU A 91 -7.43 -6.47 2.39
N GLU A 92 -7.58 -7.77 2.15
CA GLU A 92 -6.62 -8.80 2.61
C GLU A 92 -5.22 -8.54 2.07
N ARG A 93 -5.11 -8.08 0.81
CA ARG A 93 -3.82 -7.74 0.24
C ARG A 93 -3.20 -6.50 0.88
N LEU A 94 -4.00 -5.46 1.12
CA LEU A 94 -3.55 -4.26 1.84
C LEU A 94 -3.07 -4.61 3.26
N GLU A 95 -3.80 -5.48 3.95
CA GLU A 95 -3.39 -5.98 5.28
C GLU A 95 -2.07 -6.75 5.19
N ALA A 96 -1.93 -7.71 4.26
CA ALA A 96 -0.70 -8.45 4.08
C ALA A 96 0.50 -7.54 3.73
N LEU A 97 0.27 -6.47 2.96
CA LEU A 97 1.30 -5.47 2.65
C LEU A 97 1.64 -4.62 3.88
N SER A 98 0.69 -4.30 4.74
CA SER A 98 0.94 -3.52 5.97
C SER A 98 1.92 -4.21 6.93
N VAL A 99 1.95 -5.55 6.93
CA VAL A 99 2.88 -6.35 7.73
C VAL A 99 4.28 -6.43 7.09
N GLN A 100 4.36 -6.36 5.76
CA GLN A 100 5.61 -6.49 5.02
C GLN A 100 6.36 -5.17 4.89
N ILE A 101 5.63 -4.08 4.61
CA ILE A 101 6.19 -2.76 4.32
C ILE A 101 6.75 -2.13 5.59
N GLN A 102 8.02 -1.75 5.55
CA GLN A 102 8.73 -1.17 6.69
C GLN A 102 8.78 0.36 6.60
N PRO A 103 9.08 1.06 7.71
CA PRO A 103 9.13 2.53 7.73
C PRO A 103 10.06 3.15 6.68
N GLN A 104 11.19 2.53 6.34
CA GLN A 104 12.11 3.06 5.32
C GLN A 104 11.60 2.93 3.88
N ASP A 105 10.57 2.10 3.65
CA ASP A 105 10.08 1.77 2.32
C ASP A 105 9.21 2.89 1.72
N SER A 106 8.95 2.80 0.42
CA SER A 106 7.96 3.61 -0.29
C SER A 106 6.83 2.74 -0.80
N PHE A 107 5.60 3.25 -0.77
CA PHE A 107 4.41 2.54 -1.21
C PHE A 107 3.63 3.32 -2.28
N PHE A 108 3.23 2.63 -3.33
CA PHE A 108 2.43 3.17 -4.43
C PHE A 108 1.15 2.35 -4.60
N PHE A 109 0.00 2.99 -4.42
CA PHE A 109 -1.29 2.38 -4.72
C PHE A 109 -1.86 2.98 -6.00
N TYR A 110 -2.30 2.12 -6.91
CA TYR A 110 -2.99 2.52 -8.13
C TYR A 110 -4.27 1.71 -8.30
N TYR A 111 -5.36 2.40 -8.62
CA TYR A 111 -6.62 1.78 -8.99
C TYR A 111 -7.13 2.36 -10.32
N ALA A 112 -7.62 1.47 -11.20
CA ALA A 112 -8.37 1.81 -12.39
C ALA A 112 -9.69 1.02 -12.41
N GLY A 113 -10.80 1.71 -12.64
CA GLY A 113 -12.15 1.14 -12.70
C GLY A 113 -13.20 2.19 -12.40
N HIS A 114 -14.46 1.77 -12.19
CA HIS A 114 -15.52 2.71 -11.82
C HIS A 114 -15.33 3.30 -10.43
N GLY A 115 -15.57 4.61 -10.32
CA GLY A 115 -15.85 5.30 -9.07
C GLY A 115 -17.36 5.51 -8.91
N ILE A 116 -17.90 5.22 -7.74
CA ILE A 116 -19.32 5.35 -7.43
C ILE A 116 -19.48 6.39 -6.33
N THR A 117 -20.38 7.36 -6.53
CA THR A 117 -20.76 8.33 -5.50
C THR A 117 -22.21 8.12 -5.11
N ARG A 118 -22.46 7.89 -3.82
CA ARG A 118 -23.80 7.65 -3.30
C ARG A 118 -23.93 8.24 -1.90
N GLU A 119 -24.89 9.13 -1.70
CA GLU A 119 -25.14 9.80 -0.41
C GLU A 119 -23.90 10.50 0.18
N GLY A 120 -23.11 11.16 -0.68
CA GLY A 120 -21.88 11.85 -0.25
C GLY A 120 -20.71 10.93 0.10
N ARG A 121 -20.86 9.60 -0.07
CA ARG A 121 -19.79 8.62 0.09
C ARG A 121 -19.24 8.20 -1.27
N HIS A 122 -17.95 7.91 -1.29
CA HIS A 122 -17.21 7.51 -2.48
C HIS A 122 -16.73 6.06 -2.36
N PHE A 123 -16.86 5.32 -3.45
CA PHE A 123 -16.53 3.91 -3.54
C PHE A 123 -15.78 3.62 -4.83
N LEU A 124 -14.86 2.67 -4.77
CA LEU A 124 -14.19 2.08 -5.91
C LEU A 124 -14.87 0.73 -6.19
N ALA A 125 -15.37 0.55 -7.40
CA ALA A 125 -16.08 -0.65 -7.79
C ALA A 125 -15.13 -1.86 -7.89
N THR A 126 -15.45 -2.95 -7.21
CA THR A 126 -14.74 -4.23 -7.33
C THR A 126 -15.52 -5.18 -8.22
N THR A 127 -14.92 -6.29 -8.63
CA THR A 127 -15.56 -7.27 -9.54
C THR A 127 -16.93 -7.74 -9.06
N ASN A 128 -17.12 -7.86 -7.74
CA ASN A 128 -18.33 -8.31 -7.08
C ASN A 128 -19.32 -7.19 -6.70
N THR A 129 -19.16 -5.96 -7.23
CA THR A 129 -20.00 -4.80 -6.93
C THR A 129 -21.49 -5.07 -7.15
N ARG A 130 -22.32 -4.68 -6.17
CA ARG A 130 -23.79 -4.75 -6.23
C ARG A 130 -24.43 -3.40 -5.93
N LEU A 131 -25.11 -2.83 -6.93
CA LEU A 131 -25.73 -1.50 -6.85
C LEU A 131 -27.17 -1.48 -6.30
N SER A 132 -27.71 -2.63 -5.86
CA SER A 132 -29.14 -2.77 -5.53
C SER A 132 -29.60 -1.90 -4.35
N THR A 133 -28.79 -1.82 -3.30
CA THR A 133 -29.03 -1.00 -2.10
C THR A 133 -27.71 -0.40 -1.61
N LEU A 134 -27.79 0.59 -0.73
CA LEU A 134 -26.61 1.15 -0.06
C LEU A 134 -25.86 0.11 0.77
N ALA A 135 -26.59 -0.74 1.51
CA ALA A 135 -25.98 -1.78 2.32
C ALA A 135 -25.21 -2.79 1.45
N THR A 136 -25.79 -3.19 0.31
CA THR A 136 -25.08 -4.08 -0.62
C THR A 136 -23.91 -3.38 -1.29
N LEU A 137 -24.05 -2.10 -1.64
CA LEU A 137 -22.95 -1.32 -2.21
C LEU A 137 -21.76 -1.27 -1.25
N ASP A 138 -22.02 -0.95 0.02
CA ASP A 138 -20.97 -0.83 1.05
C ASP A 138 -20.18 -2.12 1.24
N VAL A 139 -20.85 -3.27 1.26
CA VAL A 139 -20.20 -4.57 1.51
C VAL A 139 -19.66 -5.26 0.25
N SER A 140 -19.88 -4.68 -0.94
CA SER A 140 -19.46 -5.25 -2.22
C SER A 140 -18.55 -4.34 -3.04
N THR A 141 -18.18 -3.18 -2.50
CA THR A 141 -17.22 -2.25 -3.09
C THR A 141 -16.09 -1.98 -2.11
N LEU A 142 -15.10 -1.21 -2.55
CA LEU A 142 -14.09 -0.64 -1.66
C LEU A 142 -14.45 0.82 -1.37
N SER A 143 -14.97 1.10 -0.17
CA SER A 143 -15.21 2.50 0.22
C SER A 143 -13.88 3.25 0.38
N VAL A 144 -13.85 4.54 0.02
CA VAL A 144 -12.65 5.37 0.19
C VAL A 144 -12.26 5.48 1.68
N GLU A 145 -13.24 5.37 2.58
CA GLU A 145 -12.98 5.28 4.03
C GLU A 145 -12.26 3.98 4.42
N ALA A 146 -12.75 2.82 3.95
CA ALA A 146 -12.10 1.53 4.22
C ALA A 146 -10.69 1.48 3.61
N LEU A 147 -10.53 1.97 2.39
CA LEU A 147 -9.23 2.14 1.75
C LEU A 147 -8.33 3.04 2.59
N GLY A 148 -8.81 4.23 3.00
CA GLY A 148 -8.04 5.15 3.83
C GLY A 148 -7.61 4.53 5.17
N ASN A 149 -8.48 3.73 5.80
CA ASN A 149 -8.14 3.02 7.04
C ASN A 149 -7.11 1.92 6.81
N ALA A 150 -7.22 1.14 5.72
CA ALA A 150 -6.21 0.14 5.37
C ALA A 150 -4.85 0.80 5.03
N LEU A 151 -4.87 1.90 4.29
CA LEU A 151 -3.67 2.65 3.90
C LEU A 151 -2.95 3.28 5.09
N LYS A 152 -3.68 3.75 6.11
CA LYS A 152 -3.08 4.27 7.36
C LYS A 152 -2.23 3.24 8.11
N ASN A 153 -2.47 1.95 7.89
CA ASN A 153 -1.70 0.87 8.51
C ASN A 153 -0.40 0.56 7.76
N ILE A 154 -0.22 1.10 6.55
CA ILE A 154 1.04 0.96 5.80
C ILE A 154 2.09 1.90 6.41
N GLN A 155 3.21 1.34 6.88
CA GLN A 155 4.21 2.10 7.64
C GLN A 155 5.20 2.91 6.78
N ALA A 156 5.13 2.81 5.44
CA ALA A 156 6.05 3.46 4.52
C ALA A 156 6.24 4.96 4.80
N GLN A 157 7.48 5.45 4.75
CA GLN A 157 7.79 6.88 4.90
C GLN A 157 7.17 7.73 3.79
N ARG A 158 6.99 7.15 2.61
CA ARG A 158 6.40 7.82 1.44
C ARG A 158 5.29 6.95 0.88
N ALA A 159 4.09 7.53 0.73
CA ALA A 159 2.96 6.86 0.11
C ALA A 159 2.33 7.76 -0.96
N VAL A 160 2.05 7.18 -2.13
CA VAL A 160 1.33 7.84 -3.24
C VAL A 160 0.12 6.99 -3.60
N PHE A 161 -1.04 7.62 -3.73
CA PHE A 161 -2.30 6.97 -4.03
C PHE A 161 -2.93 7.62 -5.27
N LEU A 162 -3.22 6.83 -6.29
CA LEU A 162 -3.90 7.26 -7.51
C LEU A 162 -5.13 6.37 -7.73
N TYR A 163 -6.32 6.95 -7.68
CA TYR A 163 -7.61 6.24 -7.81
C TYR A 163 -8.73 7.20 -8.20
#